data_AF-A0A7X6NJ98-F1
#
_entry.id   AF-A0A7X6NJ98-F1
#
_cell.length_a   1.000
_cell.length_b   1.000
_cell.length_c   1.000
_cell.angle_alpha   90.00
_cell.angle_beta   90.00
_cell.angle_gamma   90.00
#
_symmetry.space_group_name_H-M   'P 1'
#
loop_
_entity.id
_entity.type
_entity.pdbx_description
1 polymer ?
#
loop_
_entity_poly.entity_id
_entity_poly.type
_entity_poly.pdbx_seq_one_letter_code
_entity_poly.pdbx_strand_id
1 'polypeptide(L)'
;MFYYKYNDKYLFSIKDEYSFTKINSIPHDCQELYYLNNLTGNSKRAFSVNHPSDLYINEESLDMLRVNDISYDLPENITELIDKRKIKAVNTAYSDYADCFYMDEFNKRKVNILALGDVGSTLLIGLKLLGKDSISSIGIYDRSLDKIKRWEYEMNQTSFPFDDSLPTVQGINKEELFDCDMFIFCASKGVPPVGSQVADVRMAQFEGNAELIKEYALMAADCRFKGIFAVVSDPVDQLCQTVLKESRGVLAPEQIKGYGLGVMNARALYYSKKFNKFSMYLKEGRAFGPHGKDLIIANSIRDYDDELSRELTKYAVEANLEVRKTGFKPYIAPALSSGAISIIYTLEGKYHYSSNYLAGVYMGAKNRNLPSGLDIEKIQMPDKLFERIKKTYNKLK
;
A
#
# COMPACT_ATOMS: atom_id res chain seq x y z
N MET A 1 7.49 -25.67 -18.36
CA MET A 1 7.59 -25.33 -16.93
C MET A 1 8.49 -26.34 -16.27
N PHE A 2 9.30 -25.89 -15.31
CA PHE A 2 10.20 -26.72 -14.53
C PHE A 2 9.79 -26.67 -13.06
N TYR A 3 9.75 -27.83 -12.43
CA TYR A 3 9.28 -27.97 -11.06
C TYR A 3 10.41 -28.38 -10.13
N TYR A 4 10.41 -27.79 -8.95
CA TYR A 4 11.45 -27.99 -7.96
C TYR A 4 10.84 -28.19 -6.57
N LYS A 5 11.66 -28.77 -5.69
CA LYS A 5 11.41 -28.89 -4.27
C LYS A 5 12.54 -28.23 -3.48
N TYR A 6 12.18 -27.47 -2.47
CA TYR A 6 13.10 -26.90 -1.49
C TYR A 6 12.52 -27.13 -0.10
N ASN A 7 13.17 -27.97 0.71
CA ASN A 7 12.65 -28.48 1.97
C ASN A 7 11.24 -29.08 1.80
N ASP A 8 10.24 -28.54 2.51
CA ASP A 8 8.82 -28.91 2.44
C ASP A 8 8.03 -28.09 1.40
N LYS A 9 8.68 -27.18 0.67
CA LYS A 9 8.03 -26.26 -0.28
C LYS A 9 8.18 -26.71 -1.72
N TYR A 10 7.16 -26.37 -2.52
CA TYR A 10 7.12 -26.60 -3.96
C TYR A 10 7.39 -25.30 -4.71
N LEU A 11 8.29 -25.36 -5.68
CA LEU A 11 8.68 -24.20 -6.49
C LEU A 11 8.51 -24.54 -7.97
N PHE A 12 8.36 -23.53 -8.81
CA PHE A 12 8.40 -23.71 -10.26
C PHE A 12 8.96 -22.49 -10.98
N SER A 13 9.43 -22.69 -12.21
CA SER A 13 9.82 -21.60 -13.11
C SER A 13 9.48 -21.92 -14.56
N ILE A 14 9.46 -20.88 -15.40
CA ILE A 14 9.38 -21.03 -16.85
C ILE A 14 10.74 -21.48 -17.43
N LYS A 15 11.85 -21.13 -16.78
CA LYS A 15 13.22 -21.44 -17.23
C LYS A 15 13.89 -22.48 -16.33
N ASP A 16 14.75 -23.31 -16.90
CA ASP A 16 15.51 -24.34 -16.17
C ASP A 16 16.87 -23.82 -15.71
N GLU A 17 16.87 -22.90 -14.75
CA GLU A 17 18.08 -22.15 -14.35
C GLU A 17 18.42 -22.31 -12.86
N TYR A 18 17.65 -23.13 -12.13
CA TYR A 18 17.73 -23.23 -10.67
C TYR A 18 18.27 -24.59 -10.21
N SER A 19 19.16 -24.56 -9.22
CA SER A 19 19.85 -25.75 -8.68
C SER A 19 19.11 -26.45 -7.54
N PHE A 20 17.79 -26.36 -7.49
CA PHE A 20 16.95 -27.07 -6.51
C PHE A 20 16.69 -28.52 -6.93
N THR A 21 16.18 -29.34 -6.00
CA THR A 21 15.80 -30.73 -6.31
C THR A 21 14.67 -30.73 -7.33
N LYS A 22 14.93 -31.21 -8.55
CA LYS A 22 13.92 -31.30 -9.60
C LYS A 22 12.88 -32.36 -9.26
N ILE A 23 11.63 -32.07 -9.59
CA ILE A 23 10.50 -32.99 -9.49
C ILE A 23 9.73 -33.01 -10.81
N ASN A 24 8.99 -34.08 -11.07
CA ASN A 24 8.28 -34.23 -12.36
C ASN A 24 6.95 -33.47 -12.40
N SER A 25 6.34 -33.22 -11.25
CA SER A 25 5.04 -32.56 -11.14
C SER A 25 4.83 -31.94 -9.76
N ILE A 26 3.97 -30.92 -9.67
CA ILE A 26 3.46 -30.40 -8.40
C ILE A 26 2.32 -31.32 -7.91
N PRO A 27 2.25 -31.67 -6.61
CA PRO A 27 1.13 -32.42 -6.06
C PRO A 27 -0.22 -31.72 -6.29
N HIS A 28 -1.27 -32.50 -6.51
CA HIS A 28 -2.61 -31.97 -6.76
C HIS A 28 -3.20 -31.25 -5.53
N ASP A 29 -2.81 -31.66 -4.32
CA ASP A 29 -3.24 -31.09 -3.05
C ASP A 29 -2.39 -29.89 -2.59
N CYS A 30 -1.45 -29.43 -3.41
CA CYS A 30 -0.60 -28.28 -3.13
C CYS A 30 -1.44 -27.02 -2.87
N GLN A 31 -1.31 -26.45 -1.67
CA GLN A 31 -2.07 -25.26 -1.26
C GLN A 31 -1.31 -23.96 -1.50
N GLU A 32 0.01 -24.02 -1.67
CA GLU A 32 0.90 -22.88 -1.77
C GLU A 32 2.07 -23.21 -2.70
N LEU A 33 2.33 -22.32 -3.65
CA LEU A 33 3.33 -22.53 -4.68
C LEU A 33 4.18 -21.27 -4.87
N TYR A 34 5.48 -21.45 -5.12
CA TYR A 34 6.40 -20.34 -5.32
C TYR A 34 6.90 -20.30 -6.76
N TYR A 35 6.61 -19.21 -7.46
CA TYR A 35 7.10 -18.97 -8.81
C TYR A 35 8.46 -18.26 -8.75
N LEU A 36 9.51 -18.90 -9.24
CA LEU A 36 10.85 -18.33 -9.31
C LEU A 36 11.04 -17.54 -10.60
N ASN A 37 11.43 -16.27 -10.45
CA ASN A 37 11.83 -15.39 -11.53
C ASN A 37 13.16 -14.68 -11.20
N ASN A 38 13.77 -14.07 -12.21
CA ASN A 38 14.97 -13.26 -12.06
C ASN A 38 14.73 -11.89 -12.72
N LEU A 39 13.88 -11.09 -12.10
CA LEU A 39 13.53 -9.76 -12.58
C LEU A 39 14.60 -8.77 -12.10
N THR A 40 15.45 -8.31 -13.01
CA THR A 40 16.50 -7.33 -12.69
C THR A 40 15.94 -5.90 -12.68
N GLY A 41 16.71 -4.95 -12.14
CA GLY A 41 16.35 -3.54 -12.11
C GLY A 41 15.30 -3.19 -11.04
N ASN A 42 14.35 -2.33 -11.41
CA ASN A 42 13.37 -1.74 -10.50
C ASN A 42 12.19 -2.69 -10.20
N SER A 43 12.44 -3.84 -9.59
CA SER A 43 11.43 -4.87 -9.34
C SER A 43 11.30 -5.21 -7.85
N LYS A 44 10.13 -5.69 -7.42
CA LYS A 44 9.88 -6.17 -6.06
C LYS A 44 10.69 -7.44 -5.76
N ARG A 45 10.88 -7.74 -4.47
CA ARG A 45 11.47 -9.01 -4.02
C ARG A 45 10.44 -10.14 -4.12
N ALA A 46 9.19 -9.87 -3.76
CA ALA A 46 8.08 -10.78 -3.96
C ALA A 46 6.74 -10.07 -4.23
N PHE A 47 5.82 -10.77 -4.90
CA PHE A 47 4.44 -10.32 -5.11
C PHE A 47 3.49 -11.49 -5.34
N SER A 48 2.17 -11.27 -5.18
CA SER A 48 1.18 -12.28 -5.51
C SER A 48 1.02 -12.36 -7.02
N VAL A 49 1.16 -13.55 -7.60
CA VAL A 49 0.79 -13.76 -9.01
C VAL A 49 -0.72 -13.55 -9.12
N ASN A 50 -1.14 -12.61 -9.95
CA ASN A 50 -2.55 -12.21 -10.09
C ASN A 50 -3.16 -12.80 -11.36
N HIS A 51 -2.38 -12.87 -12.43
CA HIS A 51 -2.82 -13.31 -13.76
C HIS A 51 -1.72 -14.15 -14.41
N PRO A 52 -2.04 -15.13 -15.28
CA PRO A 52 -1.06 -15.93 -16.03
C PRO A 52 0.07 -15.13 -16.68
N SER A 53 -0.24 -13.92 -17.18
CA SER A 53 0.73 -13.00 -17.77
C SER A 53 1.94 -12.71 -16.86
N ASP A 54 1.75 -12.73 -15.54
CA ASP A 54 2.81 -12.42 -14.56
C ASP A 54 3.90 -13.49 -14.53
N LEU A 55 3.63 -14.69 -15.06
CA LEU A 55 4.63 -15.75 -15.22
C LEU A 55 5.56 -15.52 -16.41
N TYR A 56 5.22 -14.60 -17.31
CA TYR A 56 5.93 -14.42 -18.60
C TYR A 56 6.51 -13.01 -18.77
N ILE A 57 6.54 -12.21 -17.71
CA ILE A 57 7.18 -10.89 -17.73
C ILE A 57 8.71 -11.03 -17.64
N ASN A 58 9.42 -10.15 -18.35
CA ASN A 58 10.87 -9.99 -18.24
C ASN A 58 11.26 -8.85 -17.28
N GLU A 59 10.34 -7.92 -17.05
CA GLU A 59 10.47 -6.80 -16.11
C GLU A 59 9.08 -6.43 -15.58
N GLU A 60 9.03 -5.85 -14.39
CA GLU A 60 7.82 -5.16 -13.98
C GLU A 60 7.62 -3.88 -14.79
N SER A 61 6.37 -3.59 -15.15
CA SER A 61 6.01 -2.36 -15.86
C SER A 61 4.59 -1.92 -15.48
N LEU A 62 4.12 -0.81 -16.07
CA LEU A 62 2.74 -0.38 -15.91
C LEU A 62 1.70 -1.42 -16.38
N ASP A 63 2.12 -2.39 -17.19
CA ASP A 63 1.27 -3.50 -17.65
C ASP A 63 0.80 -4.41 -16.52
N MET A 64 1.42 -4.32 -15.34
CA MET A 64 0.95 -5.00 -14.13
C MET A 64 -0.45 -4.52 -13.67
N LEU A 65 -0.97 -3.41 -14.23
CA LEU A 65 -2.32 -2.91 -13.94
C LEU A 65 -3.39 -3.41 -14.93
N ARG A 66 -3.00 -4.07 -16.03
CA ARG A 66 -3.95 -4.55 -17.05
C ARG A 66 -3.86 -6.05 -17.26
N VAL A 67 -5.01 -6.64 -17.57
CA VAL A 67 -5.04 -7.97 -18.21
C VAL A 67 -4.74 -7.80 -19.69
N ASN A 68 -4.27 -8.88 -20.33
CA ASN A 68 -4.09 -8.93 -21.77
C ASN A 68 -4.99 -10.03 -22.36
N ASP A 69 -5.26 -9.94 -23.66
CA ASP A 69 -6.14 -10.90 -24.36
C ASP A 69 -5.37 -12.16 -24.82
N ILE A 70 -4.22 -12.45 -24.20
CA ILE A 70 -3.38 -13.60 -24.54
C ILE A 70 -3.89 -14.82 -23.80
N SER A 71 -4.13 -15.90 -24.54
CA SER A 71 -4.39 -17.21 -23.95
C SER A 71 -3.07 -17.87 -23.54
N TYR A 72 -3.02 -18.36 -22.30
CA TYR A 72 -1.86 -19.05 -21.74
C TYR A 72 -2.20 -20.51 -21.52
N ASP A 73 -1.42 -21.41 -22.10
CA ASP A 73 -1.53 -22.85 -21.88
C ASP A 73 -0.81 -23.22 -20.58
N LEU A 74 -1.56 -23.19 -19.47
CA LEU A 74 -1.10 -23.54 -18.14
C LEU A 74 -1.82 -24.80 -17.63
N PRO A 75 -1.13 -25.69 -16.88
CA PRO A 75 -1.79 -26.78 -16.17
C PRO A 75 -2.92 -26.26 -15.28
N GLU A 76 -4.03 -27.01 -15.23
CA GLU A 76 -5.25 -26.62 -14.50
C GLU A 76 -4.98 -26.28 -13.03
N ASN A 77 -4.16 -27.08 -12.35
CA ASN A 77 -3.78 -26.83 -10.96
C ASN A 77 -3.03 -25.50 -10.76
N ILE A 78 -2.23 -25.05 -11.73
CA ILE A 78 -1.54 -23.75 -11.67
C ILE A 78 -2.56 -22.63 -11.85
N THR A 79 -3.45 -22.75 -12.83
CA THR A 79 -4.52 -21.77 -13.09
C THR A 79 -5.40 -21.57 -11.85
N GLU A 80 -5.82 -22.67 -11.21
CA GLU A 80 -6.59 -22.61 -9.96
C GLU A 80 -5.85 -21.90 -8.82
N LEU A 81 -4.55 -22.14 -8.67
CA LEU A 81 -3.74 -21.49 -7.63
C LEU A 81 -3.56 -20.00 -7.92
N ILE A 82 -3.45 -19.58 -9.18
CA ILE A 82 -3.44 -18.15 -9.56
C ILE A 82 -4.76 -17.50 -9.15
N ASP A 83 -5.90 -18.11 -9.49
CA ASP A 83 -7.24 -17.59 -9.19
C ASP A 83 -7.46 -17.46 -7.68
N LYS A 84 -6.99 -18.43 -6.91
CA LYS A 84 -7.02 -18.43 -5.43
C LYS A 84 -5.95 -17.53 -4.80
N ARG A 85 -5.08 -16.88 -5.60
CA ARG A 85 -3.92 -16.07 -5.17
C ARG A 85 -2.96 -16.84 -4.25
N LYS A 86 -2.76 -18.12 -4.55
CA LYS A 86 -1.89 -19.05 -3.82
C LYS A 86 -0.55 -19.30 -4.50
N ILE A 87 -0.17 -18.43 -5.43
CA ILE A 87 1.18 -18.39 -6.01
C ILE A 87 1.88 -17.10 -5.61
N LYS A 88 3.02 -17.22 -4.92
CA LYS A 88 3.95 -16.10 -4.64
C LYS A 88 5.06 -16.08 -5.68
N ALA A 89 5.19 -14.99 -6.41
CA ALA A 89 6.37 -14.72 -7.21
C ALA A 89 7.53 -14.35 -6.29
N VAL A 90 8.67 -15.03 -6.44
CA VAL A 90 9.89 -14.82 -5.67
C VAL A 90 11.00 -14.46 -6.65
N ASN A 91 11.55 -13.25 -6.48
CA ASN A 91 12.60 -12.73 -7.33
C ASN A 91 13.98 -13.13 -6.81
N THR A 92 14.63 -14.04 -7.53
CA THR A 92 15.94 -14.61 -7.17
C THR A 92 17.11 -13.66 -7.42
N ALA A 93 16.86 -12.45 -7.94
CA ALA A 93 17.86 -11.38 -7.99
C ALA A 93 18.22 -10.82 -6.61
N TYR A 94 17.35 -11.00 -5.61
CA TYR A 94 17.60 -10.60 -4.23
C TYR A 94 18.39 -11.68 -3.49
N SER A 95 19.47 -11.32 -2.79
CA SER A 95 20.33 -12.31 -2.10
C SER A 95 19.61 -13.07 -0.97
N ASP A 96 18.57 -12.49 -0.40
CA ASP A 96 17.74 -13.05 0.67
C ASP A 96 16.42 -13.64 0.14
N TYR A 97 16.31 -13.95 -1.16
CA TYR A 97 15.06 -14.44 -1.77
C TYR A 97 14.51 -15.69 -1.08
N ALA A 98 15.37 -16.56 -0.53
CA ALA A 98 14.95 -17.79 0.13
C ALA A 98 14.12 -17.50 1.39
N ASP A 99 14.31 -16.34 2.02
CA ASP A 99 13.48 -15.87 3.12
C ASP A 99 12.03 -15.70 2.67
N CYS A 100 11.72 -15.61 1.37
CA CYS A 100 10.35 -15.42 0.88
C CYS A 100 9.54 -16.72 0.75
N PHE A 101 10.13 -17.90 1.03
CA PHE A 101 9.48 -19.20 0.93
C PHE A 101 8.57 -19.53 2.12
N TYR A 102 7.70 -18.57 2.46
CA TYR A 102 6.60 -18.74 3.41
C TYR A 102 5.40 -17.90 2.95
N MET A 103 4.20 -18.29 3.36
CA MET A 103 2.99 -17.47 3.24
C MET A 103 2.37 -17.38 4.63
N ASP A 104 2.36 -16.20 5.22
CA ASP A 104 1.84 -15.99 6.57
C ASP A 104 0.34 -16.17 6.61
N GLU A 105 -0.18 -16.81 7.66
CA GLU A 105 -1.61 -16.71 7.96
C GLU A 105 -1.99 -15.29 8.41
N PHE A 106 -3.25 -14.93 8.17
CA PHE A 106 -3.81 -13.68 8.68
C PHE A 106 -3.96 -13.77 10.20
N ASN A 107 -2.96 -13.24 10.90
CA ASN A 107 -2.94 -13.10 12.35
C ASN A 107 -3.02 -11.62 12.74
N LYS A 108 -3.46 -11.37 13.98
CA LYS A 108 -3.41 -10.02 14.55
C LYS A 108 -1.98 -9.49 14.57
N ARG A 109 -1.81 -8.25 14.16
CA ARG A 109 -0.52 -7.59 13.98
C ARG A 109 -0.28 -6.50 15.02
N LYS A 110 0.96 -6.35 15.49
CA LYS A 110 1.38 -5.21 16.31
C LYS A 110 1.65 -4.04 15.38
N VAL A 111 1.10 -2.87 15.69
CA VAL A 111 1.30 -1.66 14.89
C VAL A 111 1.85 -0.54 15.75
N ASN A 112 2.82 0.22 15.25
CA ASN A 112 3.40 1.35 15.98
C ASN A 112 3.19 2.66 15.21
N ILE A 113 2.74 3.71 15.90
CA ILE A 113 2.46 5.03 15.31
C ILE A 113 3.49 6.04 15.80
N LEU A 114 4.14 6.72 14.84
CA LEU A 114 4.98 7.89 15.09
C LEU A 114 4.18 9.19 14.86
N ALA A 115 4.21 10.05 15.88
CA ALA A 115 3.62 11.39 15.96
C ALA A 115 2.09 11.42 16.06
N LEU A 116 1.59 11.98 17.17
CA LEU A 116 0.18 12.00 17.56
C LEU A 116 -0.50 13.36 17.28
N GLY A 117 -0.09 14.07 16.21
CA GLY A 117 -0.79 15.28 15.74
C GLY A 117 -2.18 14.96 15.15
N ASP A 118 -2.89 15.93 14.57
CA ASP A 118 -4.29 15.76 14.11
C ASP A 118 -4.55 14.46 13.34
N VAL A 119 -3.67 14.13 12.38
CA VAL A 119 -3.79 12.93 11.56
C VAL A 119 -3.48 11.67 12.39
N GLY A 120 -2.34 11.65 13.09
CA GLY A 120 -1.90 10.48 13.85
C GLY A 120 -2.84 10.10 14.99
N SER A 121 -3.39 11.09 15.70
CA SER A 121 -4.38 10.84 16.75
C SER A 121 -5.73 10.38 16.20
N THR A 122 -6.21 10.98 15.11
CA THR A 122 -7.47 10.54 14.48
C THR A 122 -7.34 9.14 13.89
N LEU A 123 -6.17 8.83 13.33
CA LEU A 123 -5.82 7.49 12.86
C LEU A 123 -5.80 6.49 14.01
N LEU A 124 -5.20 6.83 15.15
CA LEU A 124 -5.20 6.00 16.37
C LEU A 124 -6.62 5.63 16.81
N ILE A 125 -7.54 6.61 16.84
CA ILE A 125 -8.96 6.37 17.15
C ILE A 125 -9.55 5.35 16.16
N GLY A 126 -9.33 5.57 14.86
CA GLY A 126 -9.81 4.64 13.83
C GLY A 126 -9.24 3.23 13.96
N LEU A 127 -7.94 3.09 14.21
CA LEU A 127 -7.29 1.79 14.40
C LEU A 127 -7.77 1.07 15.66
N LYS A 128 -7.96 1.78 16.78
CA LYS A 128 -8.52 1.19 18.00
C LYS A 128 -9.90 0.62 17.73
N LEU A 129 -10.79 1.40 17.10
CA LEU A 129 -12.19 1.01 16.91
C LEU A 129 -12.41 -0.05 15.81
N LEU A 130 -11.62 -0.01 14.74
CA LEU A 130 -11.77 -0.92 13.59
C LEU A 130 -10.84 -2.15 13.68
N GLY A 131 -9.77 -2.08 14.48
CA GLY A 131 -8.71 -3.08 14.50
C GLY A 131 -8.93 -4.28 15.40
N LYS A 132 -10.15 -4.48 15.93
CA LYS A 132 -10.50 -5.60 16.80
C LYS A 132 -9.98 -6.94 16.27
N ASP A 133 -10.20 -7.23 15.00
CA ASP A 133 -9.91 -8.55 14.42
C ASP A 133 -8.49 -8.67 13.85
N SER A 134 -7.81 -7.54 13.60
CA SER A 134 -6.56 -7.51 12.84
C SER A 134 -5.36 -6.92 13.59
N ILE A 135 -5.55 -6.25 14.73
CA ILE A 135 -4.49 -5.61 15.52
C ILE A 135 -4.44 -6.24 16.90
N SER A 136 -3.24 -6.65 17.32
CA SER A 136 -3.00 -7.19 18.66
C SER A 136 -2.74 -6.06 19.67
N SER A 137 -1.90 -5.09 19.30
CA SER A 137 -1.61 -3.91 20.10
C SER A 137 -1.16 -2.73 19.24
N ILE A 138 -1.31 -1.52 19.79
CA ILE A 138 -0.92 -0.26 19.15
C ILE A 138 0.14 0.43 20.02
N GLY A 139 1.39 0.45 19.56
CA GLY A 139 2.44 1.29 20.15
C GLY A 139 2.30 2.74 19.68
N ILE A 140 2.45 3.71 20.58
CA ILE A 140 2.39 5.14 20.25
C ILE A 140 3.63 5.88 20.73
N TYR A 141 4.19 6.70 19.86
CA TYR A 141 5.33 7.56 20.17
C TYR A 141 5.12 8.99 19.66
N ASP A 142 5.45 9.97 20.49
CA ASP A 142 5.51 11.39 20.18
C ASP A 142 6.67 12.02 20.98
N ARG A 143 7.12 13.22 20.61
CA ARG A 143 8.18 13.90 21.37
C ARG A 143 7.72 14.32 22.77
N SER A 144 6.41 14.52 22.95
CA SER A 144 5.83 14.88 24.25
C SER A 144 5.39 13.63 25.01
N LEU A 145 6.06 13.33 26.12
CA LEU A 145 5.69 12.25 27.03
C LEU A 145 4.27 12.42 27.60
N ASP A 146 3.88 13.65 27.94
CA ASP A 146 2.52 13.92 28.44
C ASP A 146 1.45 13.61 27.38
N LYS A 147 1.76 13.88 26.12
CA LYS A 147 0.88 13.56 25.00
C LYS A 147 0.75 12.06 24.79
N ILE A 148 1.85 11.31 24.93
CA ILE A 148 1.83 9.84 24.91
C ILE A 148 0.94 9.33 26.04
N LYS A 149 1.20 9.72 27.30
CA LYS A 149 0.43 9.28 28.47
C LYS A 149 -1.06 9.61 28.34
N ARG A 150 -1.39 10.81 27.87
CA ARG A 150 -2.79 11.21 27.64
C ARG A 150 -3.47 10.27 26.66
N TRP A 151 -2.87 10.00 25.50
CA TRP A 151 -3.47 9.12 24.50
C TRP A 151 -3.51 7.67 24.97
N GLU A 152 -2.52 7.19 25.70
CA GLU A 152 -2.55 5.86 26.32
C GLU A 152 -3.74 5.72 27.29
N TYR A 153 -3.94 6.68 28.20
CA TYR A 153 -5.03 6.64 29.17
C TYR A 153 -6.40 6.70 28.49
N GLU A 154 -6.62 7.69 27.62
CA GLU A 154 -7.92 7.92 26.96
C GLU A 154 -8.30 6.75 26.04
N MET A 155 -7.35 6.24 25.26
CA MET A 155 -7.66 5.15 24.33
C MET A 155 -7.93 3.82 25.04
N ASN A 156 -7.28 3.55 26.17
CA ASN A 156 -7.55 2.34 26.94
C ASN A 156 -8.83 2.44 27.81
N GLN A 157 -9.38 3.64 28.01
CA GLN A 157 -10.71 3.83 28.62
C GLN A 157 -11.85 3.71 27.60
N THR A 158 -11.54 3.51 26.32
CA THR A 158 -12.53 3.24 25.28
C THR A 158 -12.86 1.75 25.24
N SER A 159 -14.12 1.39 25.47
CA SER A 159 -14.61 0.00 25.46
C SER A 159 -16.00 -0.12 24.84
N PHE A 160 -16.33 -1.31 24.35
CA PHE A 160 -17.72 -1.67 24.10
C PHE A 160 -18.33 -2.19 25.40
N PRO A 161 -19.61 -1.88 25.72
CA PRO A 161 -20.20 -2.21 27.02
C PRO A 161 -20.11 -3.67 27.48
N PHE A 162 -19.94 -4.62 26.56
CA PHE A 162 -19.91 -6.06 26.84
C PHE A 162 -18.80 -6.80 26.06
N ASP A 163 -17.78 -6.09 25.58
CA ASP A 163 -16.75 -6.66 24.70
C ASP A 163 -15.40 -5.93 24.89
N ASP A 164 -14.38 -6.69 25.34
CA ASP A 164 -13.02 -6.22 25.64
C ASP A 164 -12.01 -6.61 24.55
N SER A 165 -12.46 -6.69 23.30
CA SER A 165 -11.62 -7.14 22.17
C SER A 165 -10.87 -6.01 21.45
N LEU A 166 -10.98 -4.76 21.92
CA LEU A 166 -10.32 -3.62 21.31
C LEU A 166 -8.80 -3.65 21.60
N PRO A 167 -7.91 -3.40 20.60
CA PRO A 167 -6.46 -3.49 20.78
C PRO A 167 -5.93 -2.59 21.90
N THR A 168 -5.05 -3.10 22.75
CA THR A 168 -4.41 -2.29 23.80
C THR A 168 -3.51 -1.22 23.17
N VAL A 169 -3.54 0.00 23.73
CA VAL A 169 -2.64 1.09 23.33
C VAL A 169 -1.53 1.25 24.36
N GLN A 170 -0.28 1.39 23.94
CA GLN A 170 0.85 1.55 24.85
C GLN A 170 1.82 2.62 24.34
N GLY A 171 2.27 3.49 25.23
CA GLY A 171 3.40 4.38 25.01
C GLY A 171 4.69 3.57 24.88
N ILE A 172 5.41 3.78 23.79
CA ILE A 172 6.68 3.12 23.51
C ILE A 172 7.81 4.12 23.49
N ASN A 173 9.05 3.65 23.65
CA ASN A 173 10.24 4.46 23.41
C ASN A 173 10.57 4.52 21.92
N LYS A 174 11.46 5.44 21.54
CA LYS A 174 11.85 5.64 20.15
C LYS A 174 12.52 4.40 19.54
N GLU A 175 13.29 3.68 20.35
CA GLU A 175 14.04 2.49 19.98
C GLU A 175 13.11 1.31 19.68
N GLU A 176 11.88 1.33 20.20
CA GLU A 176 10.87 0.29 20.04
C GLU A 176 9.98 0.51 18.81
N LEU A 177 10.14 1.61 18.07
CA LEU A 177 9.28 1.96 16.93
C LEU A 177 9.20 0.86 15.87
N PHE A 178 10.28 0.11 15.64
CA PHE A 178 10.35 -0.98 14.67
C PHE A 178 10.15 -2.37 15.28
N ASP A 179 9.85 -2.47 16.58
CA ASP A 179 9.37 -3.71 17.20
C ASP A 179 7.86 -3.87 16.96
N CYS A 180 7.48 -4.11 15.71
CA CYS A 180 6.10 -4.29 15.27
C CYS A 180 6.04 -5.00 13.91
N ASP A 181 4.82 -5.33 13.46
CA ASP A 181 4.57 -5.83 12.10
C ASP A 181 4.31 -4.67 11.11
N MET A 182 3.86 -3.52 11.60
CA MET A 182 3.65 -2.32 10.78
C MET A 182 4.01 -1.04 11.54
N PHE A 183 4.97 -0.30 11.01
CA PHE A 183 5.34 1.03 11.47
C PHE A 183 4.61 2.10 10.66
N ILE A 184 3.97 3.06 11.33
CA ILE A 184 3.12 4.09 10.72
C ILE A 184 3.71 5.48 10.96
N PHE A 185 4.21 6.08 9.89
CA PHE A 185 4.80 7.40 9.88
C PHE A 185 3.74 8.50 9.63
N CYS A 186 3.38 9.23 10.69
CA CYS A 186 2.46 10.38 10.65
C CYS A 186 3.15 11.73 10.94
N ALA A 187 4.47 11.75 11.07
CA ALA A 187 5.22 12.94 11.41
C ALA A 187 5.33 13.92 10.23
N SER A 188 5.24 15.21 10.50
CA SER A 188 5.44 16.26 9.49
C SER A 188 6.11 17.46 10.14
N LYS A 189 7.08 18.07 9.46
CA LYS A 189 7.41 19.48 9.70
C LYS A 189 6.18 20.29 9.27
N GLY A 190 5.69 21.19 10.13
CA GLY A 190 4.43 21.90 9.89
C GLY A 190 4.40 22.59 8.53
N VAL A 191 3.24 22.62 7.88
CA VAL A 191 3.07 23.37 6.63
C VAL A 191 3.05 24.86 6.97
N PRO A 192 3.79 25.73 6.24
CA PRO A 192 3.69 27.17 6.41
C PRO A 192 2.22 27.66 6.32
N PRO A 193 1.82 28.68 7.09
CA PRO A 193 0.48 29.25 7.00
C PRO A 193 0.14 29.69 5.58
N VAL A 194 -1.15 29.63 5.23
CA VAL A 194 -1.66 30.15 3.94
C VAL A 194 -1.28 31.63 3.83
N GLY A 195 -0.53 32.01 2.79
CA GLY A 195 -0.05 33.39 2.58
C GLY A 195 1.47 33.59 2.76
N SER A 196 2.22 32.56 3.16
CA SER A 196 3.69 32.62 3.14
C SER A 196 4.22 32.73 1.71
N GLN A 197 5.13 33.68 1.45
CA GLN A 197 5.79 33.93 0.16
C GLN A 197 6.79 32.82 -0.28
N VAL A 198 6.51 31.55 0.04
CA VAL A 198 7.32 30.43 -0.43
C VAL A 198 6.78 30.04 -1.81
N ALA A 199 7.57 30.30 -2.85
CA ALA A 199 7.19 30.08 -4.25
C ALA A 199 6.81 28.62 -4.57
N ASP A 200 7.25 27.65 -3.75
CA ASP A 200 6.84 26.26 -3.87
C ASP A 200 6.62 25.59 -2.50
N VAL A 201 5.42 25.81 -1.94
CA VAL A 201 4.98 25.23 -0.65
C VAL A 201 5.08 23.69 -0.66
N ARG A 202 4.88 23.04 -1.82
CA ARG A 202 4.92 21.58 -1.93
C ARG A 202 6.34 21.05 -1.88
N MET A 203 7.28 21.73 -2.55
CA MET A 203 8.71 21.39 -2.45
C MET A 203 9.26 21.64 -1.05
N ALA A 204 8.93 22.77 -0.42
CA ALA A 204 9.35 23.04 0.96
C ALA A 204 8.80 22.01 1.96
N GLN A 205 7.55 21.57 1.78
CA GLN A 205 6.97 20.49 2.58
C GLN A 205 7.70 19.16 2.34
N PHE A 206 8.02 18.84 1.08
CA PHE A 206 8.79 17.64 0.74
C PHE A 206 10.16 17.66 1.39
N GLU A 207 10.96 18.71 1.22
CA GLU A 207 12.30 18.82 1.80
C GLU A 207 12.28 18.67 3.32
N GLY A 208 11.31 19.34 3.97
CA GLY A 208 11.14 19.25 5.41
C GLY A 208 10.83 17.83 5.91
N ASN A 209 9.92 17.13 5.21
CA ASN A 209 9.46 15.79 5.59
C ASN A 209 10.41 14.69 5.12
N ALA A 210 11.13 14.88 4.01
CA ALA A 210 12.15 13.96 3.51
C ALA A 210 13.31 13.86 4.50
N GLU A 211 13.77 15.00 5.05
CA GLU A 211 14.80 15.00 6.08
C GLU A 211 14.34 14.29 7.35
N LEU A 212 13.06 14.43 7.71
CA LEU A 212 12.49 13.77 8.88
C LEU A 212 12.34 12.26 8.69
N ILE A 213 11.79 11.81 7.56
CA ILE A 213 11.55 10.39 7.31
C ILE A 213 12.85 9.61 7.08
N LYS A 214 13.89 10.27 6.56
CA LYS A 214 15.22 9.69 6.36
C LYS A 214 15.77 9.06 7.63
N GLU A 215 15.65 9.75 8.77
CA GLU A 215 16.06 9.24 10.08
C GLU A 215 15.41 7.88 10.37
N TYR A 216 14.10 7.76 10.16
CA TYR A 216 13.36 6.53 10.43
C TYR A 216 13.60 5.45 9.37
N ALA A 217 13.87 5.81 8.12
CA ALA A 217 14.28 4.86 7.09
C ALA A 217 15.64 4.21 7.44
N LEU A 218 16.59 5.00 7.95
CA LEU A 218 17.87 4.49 8.44
C LEU A 218 17.68 3.59 9.67
N MET A 219 16.88 4.01 10.64
CA MET A 219 16.55 3.19 11.81
C MET A 219 15.87 1.86 11.41
N ALA A 220 14.92 1.87 10.48
CA ALA A 220 14.28 0.66 9.98
C ALA A 220 15.30 -0.32 9.39
N ALA A 221 16.27 0.21 8.62
CA ALA A 221 17.34 -0.58 8.05
C ALA A 221 18.31 -1.12 9.12
N ASP A 222 18.68 -0.31 10.11
CA ASP A 222 19.57 -0.71 11.21
C ASP A 222 18.91 -1.81 12.08
N CYS A 223 17.59 -1.74 12.28
CA CYS A 223 16.79 -2.77 12.93
C CYS A 223 16.48 -3.98 12.03
N ARG A 224 16.87 -3.98 10.75
CA ARG A 224 16.50 -4.99 9.74
C ARG A 224 15.00 -5.29 9.70
N PHE A 225 14.20 -4.23 9.78
CA PHE A 225 12.76 -4.29 9.91
C PHE A 225 12.11 -5.16 8.81
N LYS A 226 11.34 -6.16 9.22
CA LYS A 226 10.68 -7.13 8.32
C LYS A 226 9.21 -6.79 8.04
N GLY A 227 8.63 -5.87 8.80
CA GLY A 227 7.25 -5.43 8.65
C GLY A 227 7.01 -4.44 7.50
N ILE A 228 5.84 -3.82 7.53
CA ILE A 228 5.42 -2.78 6.57
C ILE A 228 5.77 -1.38 7.11
N PHE A 229 6.47 -0.58 6.30
CA PHE A 229 6.70 0.84 6.55
C PHE A 229 5.57 1.64 5.88
N ALA A 230 4.57 2.02 6.67
CA ALA A 230 3.41 2.78 6.24
C ALA A 230 3.66 4.29 6.30
N VAL A 231 3.61 4.96 5.15
CA VAL A 231 3.78 6.41 5.03
C VAL A 231 2.42 7.08 4.91
N VAL A 232 2.02 7.87 5.90
CA VAL A 232 0.75 8.63 5.89
C VAL A 232 0.99 10.11 5.58
N SER A 233 2.16 10.64 5.95
CA SER A 233 2.53 12.04 5.74
C SER A 233 2.68 12.42 4.27
N ASP A 234 2.29 13.65 3.93
CA ASP A 234 2.47 14.22 2.59
C ASP A 234 3.89 14.78 2.38
N PRO A 235 4.42 14.75 1.14
CA PRO A 235 3.82 14.14 -0.04
C PRO A 235 4.13 12.64 -0.10
N VAL A 236 3.08 11.82 0.04
CA VAL A 236 3.16 10.39 0.38
C VAL A 236 4.05 9.58 -0.58
N ASP A 237 3.83 9.73 -1.88
CA ASP A 237 4.51 8.91 -2.90
C ASP A 237 6.02 9.19 -2.94
N GLN A 238 6.41 10.46 -2.87
CA GLN A 238 7.81 10.88 -2.86
C GLN A 238 8.51 10.45 -1.56
N LEU A 239 7.82 10.52 -0.41
CA LEU A 239 8.38 10.05 0.86
C LEU A 239 8.59 8.53 0.86
N CYS A 240 7.73 7.74 0.19
CA CYS A 240 7.98 6.31 -0.02
C CYS A 240 9.28 6.08 -0.81
N GLN A 241 9.52 6.88 -1.86
CA GLN A 241 10.77 6.82 -2.62
C GLN A 241 11.99 7.22 -1.76
N THR A 242 11.84 8.22 -0.89
CA THR A 242 12.88 8.57 0.10
C THR A 242 13.17 7.39 1.02
N VAL A 243 12.16 6.71 1.58
CA VAL A 243 12.38 5.53 2.43
C VAL A 243 13.13 4.43 1.69
N LEU A 244 12.72 4.12 0.45
CA LEU A 244 13.38 3.08 -0.34
C LEU A 244 14.86 3.39 -0.55
N LYS A 245 15.17 4.63 -0.97
CA LYS A 245 16.55 5.10 -1.17
C LYS A 245 17.37 5.06 0.12
N GLU A 246 16.86 5.66 1.19
CA GLU A 246 17.60 5.86 2.43
C GLU A 246 17.71 4.58 3.27
N SER A 247 16.87 3.57 3.02
CA SER A 247 16.99 2.24 3.62
C SER A 247 18.17 1.40 3.12
N ARG A 248 18.96 1.91 2.17
CA ARG A 248 20.21 1.28 1.66
C ARG A 248 20.00 -0.14 1.12
N GLY A 249 18.83 -0.42 0.55
CA GLY A 249 18.47 -1.74 0.01
C GLY A 249 18.12 -2.79 1.06
N VAL A 250 18.02 -2.42 2.34
CA VAL A 250 17.60 -3.35 3.41
C VAL A 250 16.09 -3.58 3.39
N LEU A 251 15.31 -2.53 3.15
CA LEU A 251 13.86 -2.66 2.97
C LEU A 251 13.56 -2.98 1.50
N ALA A 252 12.81 -4.05 1.27
CA ALA A 252 12.33 -4.36 -0.08
C ALA A 252 11.26 -3.33 -0.52
N PRO A 253 11.12 -3.06 -1.83
CA PRO A 253 10.18 -2.05 -2.31
C PRO A 253 8.73 -2.28 -1.88
N GLU A 254 8.27 -3.53 -1.82
CA GLU A 254 6.92 -3.88 -1.39
C GLU A 254 6.68 -3.77 0.12
N GLN A 255 7.73 -3.62 0.93
CA GLN A 255 7.58 -3.34 2.37
C GLN A 255 7.16 -1.90 2.63
N ILE A 256 7.32 -0.99 1.67
CA ILE A 256 7.02 0.43 1.82
C ILE A 256 5.69 0.71 1.15
N LYS A 257 4.79 1.39 1.86
CA LYS A 257 3.42 1.62 1.38
C LYS A 257 2.94 3.01 1.71
N GLY A 258 2.44 3.71 0.69
CA GLY A 258 1.92 5.07 0.81
C GLY A 258 0.41 5.09 1.02
N TYR A 259 -0.04 5.80 2.04
CA TYR A 259 -1.46 5.89 2.41
C TYR A 259 -2.01 7.28 2.09
N GLY A 260 -2.13 7.56 0.78
CA GLY A 260 -2.72 8.80 0.27
C GLY A 260 -3.99 8.59 -0.57
N LEU A 261 -4.08 7.48 -1.31
CA LEU A 261 -5.12 7.32 -2.33
C LEU A 261 -6.53 7.04 -1.75
N GLY A 262 -6.62 6.45 -0.55
CA GLY A 262 -7.89 6.11 0.11
C GLY A 262 -8.87 7.28 0.22
N VAL A 263 -8.40 8.44 0.67
CA VAL A 263 -9.21 9.67 0.78
C VAL A 263 -9.60 10.23 -0.58
N MET A 264 -8.75 10.05 -1.61
CA MET A 264 -9.10 10.51 -2.97
C MET A 264 -10.25 9.68 -3.54
N ASN A 265 -10.22 8.36 -3.33
CA ASN A 265 -11.34 7.48 -3.62
C ASN A 265 -12.58 7.86 -2.81
N ALA A 266 -12.45 8.12 -1.50
CA ALA A 266 -13.58 8.50 -0.65
C ALA A 266 -14.24 9.82 -1.09
N ARG A 267 -13.44 10.79 -1.54
CA ARG A 267 -13.95 12.06 -2.11
C ARG A 267 -14.68 11.84 -3.42
N ALA A 268 -14.15 10.99 -4.31
CA ALA A 268 -14.86 10.61 -5.53
C ALA A 268 -16.20 9.92 -5.21
N LEU A 269 -16.24 9.00 -4.24
CA LEU A 269 -17.49 8.38 -3.76
C LEU A 269 -18.48 9.43 -3.23
N TYR A 270 -18.02 10.40 -2.42
CA TYR A 270 -18.87 11.46 -1.88
C TYR A 270 -19.53 12.28 -3.00
N TYR A 271 -18.75 12.76 -3.98
CA TYR A 271 -19.29 13.52 -5.09
C TYR A 271 -20.16 12.68 -6.03
N SER A 272 -19.90 11.38 -6.13
CA SER A 272 -20.73 10.45 -6.90
C SER A 272 -22.09 10.18 -6.26
N LYS A 273 -22.18 10.27 -4.92
CA LYS A 273 -23.47 10.27 -4.20
C LYS A 273 -24.19 11.61 -4.31
N LYS A 274 -23.44 12.71 -4.42
CA LYS A 274 -23.99 14.07 -4.49
C LYS A 274 -24.52 14.42 -5.88
N PHE A 275 -23.85 13.97 -6.94
CA PHE A 275 -24.19 14.31 -8.32
C PHE A 275 -24.46 13.06 -9.15
N ASN A 276 -25.69 12.89 -9.61
CA ASN A 276 -26.14 11.68 -10.31
C ASN A 276 -25.32 11.32 -11.55
N LYS A 277 -24.77 12.32 -12.25
CA LYS A 277 -23.91 12.11 -13.43
C LYS A 277 -22.63 11.32 -13.16
N PHE A 278 -22.20 11.22 -11.90
CA PHE A 278 -21.03 10.46 -11.48
C PHE A 278 -21.36 9.11 -10.83
N SER A 279 -22.64 8.73 -10.79
CA SER A 279 -23.13 7.55 -10.05
C SER A 279 -22.47 6.22 -10.43
N MET A 280 -22.01 6.07 -11.68
CA MET A 280 -21.28 4.89 -12.16
C MET A 280 -20.03 4.57 -11.31
N TYR A 281 -19.39 5.61 -10.77
CA TYR A 281 -18.18 5.45 -9.95
C TYR A 281 -18.42 4.59 -8.72
N LEU A 282 -19.63 4.59 -8.16
CA LEU A 282 -19.97 3.84 -6.95
C LEU A 282 -19.81 2.32 -7.12
N LYS A 283 -19.96 1.81 -8.35
CA LYS A 283 -19.89 0.38 -8.65
C LYS A 283 -18.63 0.03 -9.44
N GLU A 284 -18.28 0.87 -10.41
CA GLU A 284 -17.29 0.53 -11.44
C GLU A 284 -16.07 1.44 -11.41
N GLY A 285 -16.08 2.47 -10.57
CA GLY A 285 -15.03 3.47 -10.51
C GLY A 285 -13.71 2.94 -9.96
N ARG A 286 -12.61 3.56 -10.39
CA ARG A 286 -11.26 3.30 -9.88
C ARG A 286 -10.46 4.57 -9.71
N ALA A 287 -9.57 4.57 -8.72
CA ALA A 287 -8.61 5.64 -8.49
C ALA A 287 -7.18 5.14 -8.79
N PHE A 288 -6.40 5.98 -9.47
CA PHE A 288 -5.02 5.71 -9.86
C PHE A 288 -4.13 6.95 -9.69
N GLY A 289 -2.82 6.71 -9.62
CA GLY A 289 -1.81 7.77 -9.62
C GLY A 289 -1.46 8.28 -8.21
N PRO A 290 -0.73 9.40 -8.13
CA PRO A 290 -0.22 9.92 -6.86
C PRO A 290 -1.30 10.62 -6.04
N HIS A 291 -1.01 10.88 -4.77
CA HIS A 291 -1.84 11.74 -3.94
C HIS A 291 -1.75 13.22 -4.41
N GLY A 292 -2.84 13.71 -4.99
CA GLY A 292 -3.01 15.13 -5.35
C GLY A 292 -2.89 15.42 -6.84
N LYS A 293 -1.81 16.12 -7.25
CA LYS A 293 -1.62 16.57 -8.64
C LYS A 293 -1.36 15.33 -9.51
N ASP A 294 -1.99 15.27 -10.68
CA ASP A 294 -1.95 14.11 -11.59
C ASP A 294 -2.70 12.84 -11.11
N LEU A 295 -3.54 12.96 -10.05
CA LEU A 295 -4.55 11.96 -9.70
C LEU A 295 -5.44 11.64 -10.90
N ILE A 296 -5.88 10.38 -10.99
CA ILE A 296 -6.85 9.92 -11.98
C ILE A 296 -7.98 9.22 -11.27
N ILE A 297 -9.19 9.76 -11.43
CA ILE A 297 -10.43 9.09 -11.06
C ILE A 297 -11.11 8.64 -12.36
N ALA A 298 -11.24 7.33 -12.57
CA ALA A 298 -11.98 6.75 -13.68
C ALA A 298 -13.45 6.56 -13.25
N ASN A 299 -14.38 7.20 -13.95
CA ASN A 299 -15.82 7.14 -13.66
C ASN A 299 -16.37 5.71 -13.72
N SER A 300 -15.89 4.90 -14.67
CA SER A 300 -16.15 3.47 -14.80
C SER A 300 -14.97 2.82 -15.53
N ILE A 301 -14.69 1.56 -15.24
CA ILE A 301 -13.76 0.74 -16.02
C ILE A 301 -14.42 0.10 -17.24
N ARG A 302 -15.73 -0.15 -17.18
CA ARG A 302 -16.49 -0.79 -18.27
C ARG A 302 -16.96 0.24 -19.29
N ASP A 303 -17.62 1.28 -18.80
CA ASP A 303 -18.21 2.37 -19.60
C ASP A 303 -17.42 3.67 -19.38
N TYR A 304 -16.12 3.63 -19.69
CA TYR A 304 -15.21 4.74 -19.41
C TYR A 304 -15.52 5.99 -20.24
N ASP A 305 -15.67 7.11 -19.57
CA ASP A 305 -15.83 8.44 -20.14
C ASP A 305 -14.71 9.34 -19.59
N ASP A 306 -13.79 9.79 -20.45
CA ASP A 306 -12.63 10.59 -20.02
C ASP A 306 -13.04 11.99 -19.55
N GLU A 307 -14.08 12.59 -20.12
CA GLU A 307 -14.52 13.93 -19.72
C GLU A 307 -15.16 13.89 -18.33
N LEU A 308 -16.10 12.97 -18.10
CA LEU A 308 -16.69 12.75 -16.78
C LEU A 308 -15.64 12.34 -15.75
N SER A 309 -14.69 11.49 -16.14
CA SER A 309 -13.56 11.10 -15.29
C SER A 309 -12.69 12.29 -14.89
N ARG A 310 -12.34 13.18 -15.82
CA ARG A 310 -11.58 14.42 -15.53
C ARG A 310 -12.35 15.34 -14.60
N GLU A 311 -13.65 15.49 -14.84
CA GLU A 311 -14.49 16.34 -14.00
C GLU A 311 -14.56 15.80 -12.57
N LEU A 312 -14.84 14.50 -12.39
CA LEU A 312 -14.85 13.87 -11.06
C LEU A 312 -13.47 13.90 -10.40
N THR A 313 -12.39 13.75 -11.17
CA THR A 313 -11.02 13.92 -10.69
C THR A 313 -10.84 15.32 -10.09
N LYS A 314 -11.29 16.37 -10.79
CA LYS A 314 -11.20 17.75 -10.30
C LYS A 314 -11.91 17.93 -8.96
N TYR A 315 -13.14 17.43 -8.84
CA TYR A 315 -13.89 17.43 -7.59
C TYR A 315 -13.13 16.72 -6.44
N ALA A 316 -12.52 15.56 -6.71
CA ALA A 316 -11.76 14.81 -5.71
C ALA A 316 -10.49 15.56 -5.26
N VAL A 317 -9.76 16.19 -6.20
CA VAL A 317 -8.56 17.00 -5.89
C VAL A 317 -8.92 18.24 -5.08
N GLU A 318 -9.95 18.97 -5.51
CA GLU A 318 -10.35 20.26 -4.92
C GLU A 318 -11.16 20.12 -3.63
N ALA A 319 -11.60 18.91 -3.26
CA ALA A 319 -12.38 18.68 -2.03
C ALA A 319 -11.68 19.19 -0.76
N ASN A 320 -10.34 19.21 -0.72
CA ASN A 320 -9.61 19.76 0.41
C ASN A 320 -9.80 21.28 0.56
N LEU A 321 -10.03 22.00 -0.55
CA LEU A 321 -10.24 23.44 -0.58
C LEU A 321 -11.64 23.76 -0.05
N GLU A 322 -12.63 22.94 -0.37
CA GLU A 322 -13.99 23.08 0.16
C GLU A 322 -14.02 22.96 1.70
N VAL A 323 -13.24 22.03 2.27
CA VAL A 323 -13.10 21.95 3.75
C VAL A 323 -12.37 23.18 4.30
N ARG A 324 -11.33 23.67 3.61
CA ARG A 324 -10.61 24.88 4.06
C ARG A 324 -11.49 26.12 4.04
N LYS A 325 -12.45 26.23 3.11
CA LYS A 325 -13.44 27.32 3.08
C LYS A 325 -14.31 27.37 4.34
N THR A 326 -14.46 26.25 5.07
CA THR A 326 -15.17 26.23 6.35
C THR A 326 -14.30 26.68 7.53
N GLY A 327 -13.06 27.12 7.30
CA GLY A 327 -12.12 27.58 8.33
C GLY A 327 -11.31 26.47 9.00
N PHE A 328 -11.46 25.21 8.58
CA PHE A 328 -10.80 24.06 9.22
C PHE A 328 -9.79 23.37 8.31
N LYS A 329 -8.74 22.81 8.92
CA LYS A 329 -7.75 21.98 8.23
C LYS A 329 -8.36 20.61 7.89
N PRO A 330 -8.20 20.11 6.64
CA PRO A 330 -8.70 18.80 6.27
C PRO A 330 -7.74 17.70 6.76
N TYR A 331 -8.05 17.07 7.90
CA TYR A 331 -7.28 15.93 8.42
C TYR A 331 -8.12 14.69 8.75
N ILE A 332 -9.42 14.86 9.06
CA ILE A 332 -10.30 13.76 9.51
C ILE A 332 -10.47 12.70 8.42
N ALA A 333 -10.97 13.08 7.24
CA ALA A 333 -11.14 12.15 6.13
C ALA A 333 -9.82 11.52 5.66
N PRO A 334 -8.69 12.26 5.54
CA PRO A 334 -7.38 11.64 5.32
C PRO A 334 -7.00 10.59 6.37
N ALA A 335 -7.10 10.92 7.66
CA ALA A 335 -6.72 10.02 8.75
C ALA A 335 -7.58 8.75 8.81
N LEU A 336 -8.88 8.87 8.51
CA LEU A 336 -9.79 7.73 8.53
C LEU A 336 -9.76 6.92 7.22
N SER A 337 -9.94 7.58 6.07
CA SER A 337 -10.08 6.89 4.77
C SER A 337 -8.75 6.41 4.19
N SER A 338 -7.68 7.20 4.30
CA SER A 338 -6.35 6.77 3.85
C SER A 338 -5.56 6.09 4.97
N GLY A 339 -5.67 6.58 6.19
CA GLY A 339 -4.98 6.00 7.34
C GLY A 339 -5.67 4.73 7.84
N ALA A 340 -6.60 4.89 8.78
CA ALA A 340 -7.17 3.78 9.53
C ALA A 340 -7.81 2.70 8.64
N ILE A 341 -8.78 3.04 7.78
CA ILE A 341 -9.51 2.05 6.96
C ILE A 341 -8.57 1.31 6.01
N SER A 342 -7.74 2.02 5.25
CA SER A 342 -6.80 1.35 4.33
C SER A 342 -5.76 0.52 5.06
N ILE A 343 -5.26 0.97 6.23
CA ILE A 343 -4.32 0.16 7.04
C ILE A 343 -5.00 -1.12 7.53
N ILE A 344 -6.21 -1.04 8.08
CA ILE A 344 -6.96 -2.23 8.50
C ILE A 344 -7.16 -3.17 7.30
N TYR A 345 -7.55 -2.64 6.14
CA TYR A 345 -7.73 -3.46 4.94
C TYR A 345 -6.41 -4.07 4.43
N THR A 346 -5.27 -3.41 4.63
CA THR A 346 -3.95 -4.03 4.41
C THR A 346 -3.75 -5.23 5.33
N LEU A 347 -4.03 -5.09 6.62
CA LEU A 347 -3.84 -6.16 7.62
C LEU A 347 -4.79 -7.34 7.43
N GLU A 348 -6.00 -7.09 6.92
CA GLU A 348 -7.02 -8.10 6.67
C GLU A 348 -6.99 -8.68 5.24
N GLY A 349 -6.07 -8.22 4.39
CA GLY A 349 -6.01 -8.61 2.97
C GLY A 349 -7.22 -8.23 2.14
N LYS A 350 -7.92 -7.15 2.52
CA LYS A 350 -9.06 -6.59 1.79
C LYS A 350 -8.60 -5.57 0.74
N TYR A 351 -9.37 -5.48 -0.34
CA TYR A 351 -9.13 -4.47 -1.37
C TYR A 351 -9.31 -3.05 -0.82
N HIS A 352 -8.30 -2.22 -1.02
CA HIS A 352 -8.28 -0.81 -0.67
C HIS A 352 -7.47 -0.02 -1.70
N TYR A 353 -7.28 1.28 -1.44
CA TYR A 353 -6.46 2.15 -2.26
C TYR A 353 -5.27 2.67 -1.46
N SER A 354 -4.08 2.40 -1.97
CA SER A 354 -2.81 2.86 -1.45
C SER A 354 -1.80 2.95 -2.60
N SER A 355 -0.70 3.64 -2.35
CA SER A 355 0.46 3.70 -3.23
C SER A 355 1.40 2.55 -2.94
N ASN A 356 1.83 1.86 -3.99
CA ASN A 356 2.74 0.72 -3.90
C ASN A 356 3.82 0.85 -4.98
N TYR A 357 4.92 0.11 -4.79
CA TYR A 357 6.00 0.06 -5.76
C TYR A 357 5.58 -0.67 -7.04
N LEU A 358 5.76 0.03 -8.15
CA LEU A 358 5.52 -0.45 -9.50
C LEU A 358 6.65 0.04 -10.40
N ALA A 359 7.60 -0.85 -10.70
CA ALA A 359 8.61 -0.61 -11.74
C ALA A 359 9.36 0.72 -11.58
N GLY A 360 9.82 1.02 -10.36
CA GLY A 360 10.62 2.22 -10.05
C GLY A 360 9.83 3.40 -9.49
N VAL A 361 8.51 3.28 -9.40
CA VAL A 361 7.61 4.36 -8.97
C VAL A 361 6.71 3.88 -7.84
N TYR A 362 6.50 4.72 -6.83
CA TYR A 362 5.36 4.56 -5.93
C TYR A 362 4.16 5.29 -6.50
N MET A 363 3.10 4.54 -6.83
CA MET A 363 1.85 5.13 -7.32
C MET A 363 0.63 4.38 -6.79
N GLY A 364 -0.46 5.12 -6.64
CA GLY A 364 -1.73 4.61 -6.16
C GLY A 364 -2.45 3.73 -7.17
N ALA A 365 -2.98 2.60 -6.69
CA ALA A 365 -3.93 1.75 -7.40
C ALA A 365 -4.77 0.94 -6.40
N LYS A 366 -5.83 0.28 -6.87
CA LYS A 366 -6.58 -0.67 -6.05
C LYS A 366 -5.74 -1.92 -5.81
N ASN A 367 -5.59 -2.32 -4.56
CA ASN A 367 -4.70 -3.41 -4.18
C ASN A 367 -5.11 -4.04 -2.84
N ARG A 368 -4.46 -5.15 -2.47
CA ARG A 368 -4.54 -5.79 -1.16
C ARG A 368 -3.23 -6.51 -0.83
N ASN A 369 -3.00 -6.81 0.44
CA ASN A 369 -1.84 -7.57 0.89
C ASN A 369 -2.27 -8.98 1.30
N LEU A 370 -1.76 -9.99 0.62
CA LEU A 370 -2.08 -11.40 0.85
C LEU A 370 -0.86 -12.14 1.42
N PRO A 371 -1.05 -13.37 1.96
CA PRO A 371 0.06 -14.25 2.34
C PRO A 371 1.06 -14.48 1.19
N SER A 372 0.54 -14.53 -0.04
CA SER A 372 1.29 -14.64 -1.28
C SER A 372 2.00 -13.34 -1.72
N GLY A 373 1.75 -12.21 -1.06
CA GLY A 373 2.38 -10.92 -1.31
C GLY A 373 1.39 -9.82 -1.73
N LEU A 374 1.93 -8.72 -2.24
CA LEU A 374 1.12 -7.62 -2.77
C LEU A 374 0.34 -8.08 -4.01
N ASP A 375 -0.98 -7.91 -3.98
CA ASP A 375 -1.90 -8.18 -5.08
C ASP A 375 -2.48 -6.84 -5.58
N ILE A 376 -2.03 -6.38 -6.75
CA ILE A 376 -2.56 -5.19 -7.42
C ILE A 376 -3.66 -5.63 -8.38
N GLU A 377 -4.80 -4.95 -8.37
CA GLU A 377 -5.90 -5.28 -9.28
C GLU A 377 -5.45 -5.08 -10.75
N LYS A 378 -5.60 -6.14 -11.54
CA LYS A 378 -5.53 -6.06 -13.00
C LYS A 378 -6.95 -5.92 -13.56
N ILE A 379 -7.10 -5.01 -14.52
CA ILE A 379 -8.39 -4.75 -15.17
C ILE A 379 -8.26 -4.81 -16.69
N GLN A 380 -9.34 -5.12 -17.39
CA GLN A 380 -9.43 -4.79 -18.82
C GLN A 380 -9.43 -3.28 -18.92
N MET A 381 -8.29 -2.69 -19.26
CA MET A 381 -8.11 -1.24 -19.14
C MET A 381 -8.47 -0.54 -20.45
N PRO A 382 -9.40 0.43 -20.44
CA PRO A 382 -9.66 1.26 -21.62
C PRO A 382 -8.39 2.00 -22.07
N ASP A 383 -8.11 2.02 -23.37
CA ASP A 383 -6.87 2.60 -23.91
C ASP A 383 -6.66 4.06 -23.51
N LYS A 384 -7.73 4.87 -23.56
CA LYS A 384 -7.68 6.29 -23.14
C LYS A 384 -7.30 6.44 -21.67
N LEU A 385 -7.81 5.56 -20.81
CA LEU A 385 -7.45 5.54 -19.39
C LEU A 385 -6.00 5.12 -19.20
N PHE A 386 -5.56 4.05 -19.88
CA PHE A 386 -4.18 3.56 -19.80
C PHE A 386 -3.18 4.63 -20.23
N GLU A 387 -3.42 5.33 -21.33
CA GLU A 387 -2.55 6.42 -21.79
C GLU A 387 -2.48 7.59 -20.80
N ARG A 388 -3.59 7.90 -20.10
CA ARG A 388 -3.58 8.91 -19.05
C ARG A 388 -2.75 8.46 -17.85
N ILE A 389 -2.91 7.20 -17.41
CA ILE A 389 -2.13 6.62 -16.32
C ILE A 389 -0.64 6.57 -16.70
N LYS A 390 -0.32 6.18 -17.93
CA LYS A 390 1.05 6.13 -18.46
C LYS A 390 1.73 7.49 -18.44
N LYS A 391 1.02 8.56 -18.82
CA LYS A 391 1.52 9.93 -18.71
C LYS A 391 1.83 10.30 -17.26
N THR A 392 0.96 9.96 -16.31
CA THR A 392 1.22 10.19 -14.88
C THR A 392 2.41 9.38 -14.39
N TYR A 393 2.47 8.09 -14.72
CA TYR A 393 3.55 7.19 -14.36
C TYR A 393 4.92 7.69 -14.85
N ASN A 394 5.01 8.13 -16.10
CA ASN A 394 6.25 8.66 -16.68
C ASN A 394 6.71 9.99 -16.05
N LYS A 395 5.81 10.77 -15.44
CA LYS A 395 6.20 11.98 -14.68
C LYS A 395 6.73 11.68 -13.29
N LEU A 396 6.42 10.50 -12.76
CA LEU A 396 6.82 10.07 -11.41
C LEU A 396 8.15 9.28 -11.42
N LYS A 397 8.52 8.70 -12.56
CA LYS A 397 9.89 8.24 -12.82
C LYS A 397 10.83 9.44 -12.86
#